data_AF-A0A1D6E688-F1
#
_entry.id   AF-A0A1D6E688-F1
#
_cell.length_a   1.000
_cell.length_b   1.000
_cell.length_c   1.000
_cell.angle_alpha   90.00
_cell.angle_beta   90.00
_cell.angle_gamma   90.00
#
_symmetry.space_group_name_H-M   'P 1'
#
loop_
_entity.id
_entity.type
_entity.pdbx_description
1 polymer ?
#
loop_
_entity_poly.entity_id
_entity_poly.type
_entity_poly.pdbx_seq_one_letter_code
_entity_poly.pdbx_strand_id
1 'polypeptide(L)'
;MCYQHRFATYPGASNCCKLGKHMMTEMLKSKQHAGKLICSSMGARMDSEPKSWRILADVLYDLGTALEVVSPLCPQLFLEVAGLGNFAKGMAVVAARATRLPIYSSFAKEGNLSDLFAKGEAISTLFNVMGIGAGIGLASTVCSTTQGKLIAGPLLSAVHIYGVIQEMRATPVNTLNPQRTAMIVADFIKVRYL
;
A
#
# COMPACT_ATOMS: atom_id res chain seq x y z
N MET A 1 5.24 5.19 13.77
CA MET A 1 5.92 4.50 14.89
C MET A 1 6.91 5.36 15.69
N CYS A 2 7.69 6.29 15.09
CA CYS A 2 8.73 7.03 15.83
C CYS A 2 8.18 8.02 16.90
N TYR A 3 6.94 8.51 16.76
CA TYR A 3 6.26 9.33 17.79
C TYR A 3 5.58 8.50 18.90
N GLN A 4 5.22 7.24 18.63
CA GLN A 4 4.68 6.33 19.66
C GLN A 4 5.75 6.00 20.72
N HIS A 5 7.02 5.92 20.33
CA HIS A 5 8.11 5.58 21.25
C HIS A 5 8.61 6.76 22.09
N ARG A 6 8.57 8.01 21.61
CA ARG A 6 9.06 9.17 22.40
C ARG A 6 8.16 9.50 23.60
N PHE A 7 6.92 9.01 23.61
CA PHE A 7 5.98 9.14 24.72
C PHE A 7 5.90 7.89 25.62
N ALA A 8 6.66 6.83 25.32
CA ALA A 8 6.58 5.53 25.99
C ALA A 8 7.43 5.44 27.29
N THR A 9 8.33 6.39 27.55
CA THR A 9 9.31 6.31 28.65
C THR A 9 9.27 7.52 29.59
N TYR A 10 8.08 8.03 29.91
CA TYR A 10 7.90 8.86 31.12
C TYR A 10 7.26 8.01 32.22
N PRO A 11 8.05 7.43 33.14
CA PRO A 11 7.53 6.80 34.34
C PRO A 11 6.92 7.89 35.22
N GLY A 12 5.62 8.16 35.04
CA GLY A 12 4.92 9.27 35.69
C GLY A 12 3.74 9.89 34.91
N ALA A 13 3.41 9.42 33.70
CA ALA A 13 2.29 9.98 32.94
C ALA A 13 0.93 9.74 33.63
N SER A 14 0.24 10.82 34.01
CA SER A 14 -1.12 10.82 34.57
C SER A 14 -2.10 10.02 33.70
N ASN A 15 -3.12 9.42 34.31
CA ASN A 15 -4.17 8.65 33.64
C ASN A 15 -4.83 9.43 32.49
N CYS A 16 -4.93 10.76 32.61
CA CYS A 16 -5.45 11.64 31.56
C CYS A 16 -4.54 11.70 30.31
N CYS A 17 -3.22 11.70 30.48
CA CYS A 17 -2.26 11.67 29.37
C CYS A 17 -2.27 10.31 28.66
N LYS A 18 -2.45 9.20 29.40
CA LYS A 18 -2.63 7.87 28.81
C LYS A 18 -3.95 7.78 28.02
N LEU A 19 -5.03 8.33 28.56
CA LEU A 19 -6.33 8.38 27.88
C LEU A 19 -6.29 9.21 26.60
N GLY A 20 -5.64 10.37 26.62
CA GLY A 20 -5.44 11.22 25.43
C GLY A 20 -4.65 10.52 24.32
N LYS A 21 -3.58 9.78 24.67
CA LYS A 21 -2.80 8.98 23.70
C LYS A 21 -3.62 7.85 23.08
N HIS A 22 -4.42 7.17 23.90
CA HIS A 22 -5.30 6.11 23.43
C HIS A 22 -6.35 6.67 22.45
N MET A 23 -7.00 7.77 22.82
CA MET A 23 -8.03 8.41 22.01
C MET A 23 -7.49 8.87 20.65
N MET A 24 -6.31 9.50 20.63
CA MET A 24 -5.63 9.90 19.39
C MET A 24 -5.31 8.70 18.48
N THR A 25 -4.86 7.58 19.06
CA THR A 25 -4.54 6.36 18.29
C THR A 25 -5.80 5.77 17.66
N GLU A 26 -6.91 5.73 18.40
CA GLU A 26 -8.19 5.26 17.88
C GLU A 26 -8.75 6.19 16.80
N MET A 27 -8.57 7.51 16.90
CA MET A 27 -8.94 8.43 15.82
C MET A 27 -8.15 8.18 14.53
N LEU A 28 -6.84 7.92 14.64
CA LEU A 28 -6.02 7.60 13.46
C LEU A 28 -6.43 6.25 12.83
N LYS A 29 -6.72 5.24 13.66
CA LYS A 29 -7.27 3.96 13.19
C LYS A 29 -8.62 4.16 12.50
N SER A 30 -9.50 4.97 13.07
CA SER A 30 -10.82 5.28 12.50
C SER A 30 -10.69 5.84 11.08
N LYS A 31 -9.77 6.79 10.84
CA LYS A 31 -9.51 7.30 9.48
C LYS A 31 -8.96 6.25 8.53
N GLN A 32 -8.10 5.34 9.01
CA GLN A 32 -7.65 4.21 8.21
C GLN A 32 -8.82 3.29 7.82
N HIS A 33 -9.72 3.00 8.75
CA HIS A 33 -10.91 2.18 8.48
C HIS A 33 -11.87 2.86 7.50
N ALA A 34 -12.05 4.18 7.61
CA ALA A 34 -12.82 4.95 6.64
C ALA A 34 -12.21 4.84 5.23
N GLY A 35 -10.89 4.95 5.10
CA GLY A 35 -10.19 4.74 3.83
C GLY A 35 -10.43 3.34 3.25
N LYS A 36 -10.42 2.30 4.09
CA LYS A 36 -10.73 0.93 3.66
C LYS A 36 -12.16 0.80 3.13
N LEU A 37 -13.15 1.38 3.84
CA LEU A 37 -14.56 1.33 3.44
C LEU A 37 -14.79 2.01 2.09
N ILE A 38 -14.26 3.21 1.90
CA ILE A 38 -14.40 3.97 0.64
C ILE A 38 -13.71 3.24 -0.50
N CYS A 39 -12.53 2.68 -0.26
CA CYS A 39 -11.81 1.94 -1.28
C CYS A 39 -12.54 0.64 -1.66
N SER A 40 -13.19 -0.01 -0.70
CA SER A 40 -13.97 -1.24 -0.95
C SER A 40 -15.13 -1.04 -1.92
N SER A 41 -15.76 0.15 -1.95
CA SER A 41 -16.81 0.43 -2.94
C SER A 41 -16.29 0.59 -4.37
N MET A 42 -14.97 0.70 -4.55
CA MET A 42 -14.31 0.84 -5.86
C MET A 42 -13.82 -0.50 -6.43
N GLY A 43 -14.16 -1.65 -5.80
CA GLY A 43 -13.66 -2.98 -6.19
C GLY A 43 -13.85 -3.32 -7.66
N ALA A 44 -15.03 -3.04 -8.24
CA ALA A 44 -15.28 -3.30 -9.66
C ALA A 44 -14.30 -2.57 -10.60
N ARG A 45 -13.84 -1.37 -10.22
CA ARG A 45 -12.82 -0.61 -10.98
C ARG A 45 -11.43 -1.22 -10.84
N MET A 46 -11.14 -1.83 -9.69
CA MET A 46 -9.88 -2.53 -9.43
C MET A 46 -9.78 -3.80 -10.24
N ASP A 47 -10.89 -4.52 -10.38
CA ASP A 47 -10.98 -5.72 -11.21
C ASP A 47 -10.84 -5.39 -12.71
N SER A 48 -11.33 -4.23 -13.15
CA SER A 48 -11.22 -3.81 -14.56
C SER A 48 -9.79 -3.41 -14.97
N GLU A 49 -9.02 -2.78 -14.08
CA GLU A 49 -7.66 -2.29 -14.38
C GLU A 49 -6.65 -2.61 -13.25
N PRO A 50 -6.38 -3.90 -12.97
CA PRO A 50 -5.66 -4.31 -11.76
C PRO A 50 -4.21 -3.79 -11.71
N LYS A 51 -3.55 -3.61 -12.88
CA LYS A 51 -2.19 -3.06 -12.95
C LYS A 51 -2.11 -1.61 -12.50
N SER A 52 -2.99 -0.76 -13.03
CA SER A 52 -3.03 0.67 -12.70
C SER A 52 -3.39 0.87 -11.23
N TRP A 53 -4.35 0.08 -10.73
CA TRP A 53 -4.75 0.11 -9.32
C TRP A 53 -3.67 -0.42 -8.38
N ARG A 54 -2.85 -1.39 -8.81
CA ARG A 54 -1.68 -1.84 -8.03
C ARG A 54 -0.64 -0.73 -7.90
N ILE A 55 -0.26 -0.08 -9.00
CA ILE A 55 0.68 1.05 -8.96
C ILE A 55 0.12 2.19 -8.10
N LEU A 56 -1.16 2.52 -8.26
CA LEU A 56 -1.82 3.55 -7.47
C LEU A 56 -1.84 3.20 -5.97
N ALA A 57 -2.05 1.92 -5.63
CA ALA A 57 -2.02 1.45 -4.26
C ALA A 57 -0.64 1.70 -3.62
N ASP A 58 0.43 1.29 -4.30
CA ASP A 58 1.80 1.42 -3.79
C ASP A 58 2.21 2.92 -3.69
N VAL A 59 1.82 3.75 -4.66
CA VAL A 59 2.01 5.21 -4.59
C VAL A 59 1.25 5.84 -3.42
N LEU A 60 -0.02 5.48 -3.21
CA LEU A 60 -0.83 5.98 -2.10
C LEU A 60 -0.25 5.56 -0.74
N TYR A 61 0.30 4.34 -0.66
CA TYR A 61 0.93 3.85 0.56
C TYR A 61 2.20 4.63 0.90
N ASP A 62 3.03 4.90 -0.11
CA ASP A 62 4.25 5.69 0.03
C ASP A 62 3.95 7.14 0.42
N LEU A 63 2.95 7.77 -0.22
CA LEU A 63 2.46 9.10 0.15
C LEU A 63 1.94 9.12 1.60
N GLY A 64 1.15 8.12 2.00
CA GLY A 64 0.66 8.03 3.36
C GLY A 64 1.77 7.84 4.40
N THR A 65 2.82 7.10 4.04
CA THR A 65 4.02 6.94 4.86
C THR A 65 4.83 8.23 4.93
N ALA A 66 4.98 8.96 3.82
CA ALA A 66 5.64 10.26 3.78
C ALA A 66 4.93 11.29 4.67
N LEU A 67 3.59 11.34 4.62
CA LEU A 67 2.79 12.20 5.50
C LEU A 67 3.00 11.85 6.98
N GLU A 68 3.12 10.57 7.34
CA GLU A 68 3.46 10.18 8.71
C GLU A 68 4.87 10.60 9.13
N VAL A 69 5.85 10.52 8.23
CA VAL A 69 7.24 10.96 8.49
C VAL A 69 7.31 12.48 8.67
N VAL A 70 6.50 13.25 7.94
CA VAL A 70 6.43 14.71 8.01
C VAL A 70 5.54 15.21 9.15
N SER A 71 4.56 14.42 9.62
CA SER A 71 3.64 14.81 10.70
C SER A 71 4.32 15.37 11.98
N PRO A 72 5.49 14.88 12.43
CA PRO A 72 6.26 15.47 13.53
C PRO A 72 6.71 16.92 13.35
N LEU A 73 6.85 17.38 12.10
CA LEU A 73 7.37 18.70 11.76
C LEU A 73 6.29 19.78 11.89
N CYS A 74 5.01 19.39 11.90
CA CYS A 74 3.86 20.29 12.00
C CYS A 74 2.98 19.90 13.20
N PRO A 75 3.39 20.21 14.45
CA PRO A 75 2.68 19.79 15.64
C PRO A 75 1.24 20.33 15.73
N GLN A 76 0.97 21.52 15.14
CA GLN A 76 -0.40 22.06 15.12
C GLN A 76 -1.38 21.27 14.25
N LEU A 77 -0.91 20.67 13.14
CA LEU A 77 -1.74 19.89 12.20
C LEU A 77 -1.49 18.38 12.30
N PHE A 78 -0.85 17.90 13.36
CA PHE A 78 -0.43 16.51 13.50
C PHE A 78 -1.58 15.51 13.23
N LEU A 79 -2.75 15.73 13.82
CA LEU A 79 -3.91 14.83 13.69
C LEU A 79 -4.49 14.81 12.27
N GLU A 80 -4.40 15.93 11.56
CA GLU A 80 -4.88 16.05 10.18
C GLU A 80 -3.92 15.36 9.22
N VAL A 81 -2.62 15.68 9.31
CA VAL A 81 -1.57 15.12 8.44
C VAL A 81 -1.41 13.61 8.67
N ALA A 82 -1.28 13.18 9.93
CA ALA A 82 -1.19 11.76 10.26
C ALA A 82 -2.51 11.02 9.95
N GLY A 83 -3.64 11.71 10.13
CA GLY A 83 -4.94 11.16 9.81
C GLY A 83 -5.15 10.93 8.31
N LEU A 84 -4.73 11.89 7.47
CA LEU A 84 -4.74 11.76 6.02
C LEU A 84 -3.78 10.67 5.54
N GLY A 85 -2.60 10.58 6.15
CA GLY A 85 -1.65 9.50 5.86
C GLY A 85 -2.23 8.11 6.18
N ASN A 86 -2.90 7.95 7.32
CA ASN A 86 -3.57 6.69 7.67
C ASN A 86 -4.77 6.40 6.78
N PHE A 87 -5.53 7.41 6.37
CA PHE A 87 -6.60 7.27 5.38
C PHE A 87 -6.07 6.74 4.03
N ALA A 88 -5.01 7.37 3.50
CA ALA A 88 -4.37 6.96 2.24
C ALA A 88 -3.83 5.52 2.30
N LYS A 89 -3.15 5.14 3.40
CA LYS A 89 -2.71 3.76 3.63
C LYS A 89 -3.88 2.78 3.73
N GLY A 90 -4.98 3.20 4.35
CA GLY A 90 -6.22 2.42 4.41
C GLY A 90 -6.75 2.07 3.01
N MET A 91 -6.79 3.05 2.11
CA MET A 91 -7.17 2.82 0.71
C MET A 91 -6.15 1.93 -0.01
N ALA A 92 -4.87 2.26 0.09
CA ALA A 92 -3.78 1.51 -0.56
C ALA A 92 -3.82 0.02 -0.21
N VAL A 93 -3.98 -0.34 1.07
CA VAL A 93 -4.03 -1.74 1.51
C VAL A 93 -5.20 -2.50 0.88
N VAL A 94 -6.36 -1.85 0.70
CA VAL A 94 -7.51 -2.49 0.05
C VAL A 94 -7.25 -2.67 -1.44
N ALA A 95 -6.77 -1.63 -2.13
CA ALA A 95 -6.44 -1.69 -3.54
C ALA A 95 -5.36 -2.75 -3.85
N ALA A 96 -4.28 -2.81 -3.06
CA ALA A 96 -3.23 -3.80 -3.22
C ALA A 96 -3.73 -5.25 -3.01
N ARG A 97 -4.65 -5.46 -2.06
CA ARG A 97 -5.26 -6.78 -1.82
C ARG A 97 -6.23 -7.19 -2.92
N ALA A 98 -7.09 -6.27 -3.35
CA ALA A 98 -8.08 -6.53 -4.40
C ALA A 98 -7.40 -6.91 -5.72
N THR A 99 -6.32 -6.20 -6.08
CA THR A 99 -5.58 -6.43 -7.33
C THR A 99 -4.69 -7.68 -7.32
N ARG A 100 -4.38 -8.24 -6.14
CA ARG A 100 -3.48 -9.39 -6.01
C ARG A 100 -4.02 -10.63 -6.70
N LEU A 101 -5.29 -10.96 -6.48
CA LEU A 101 -5.88 -12.18 -7.05
C LEU A 101 -5.92 -12.15 -8.60
N PRO A 102 -6.43 -11.10 -9.26
CA PRO A 102 -6.38 -10.98 -10.74
C PRO A 102 -4.97 -11.02 -11.34
N ILE A 103 -3.98 -10.49 -10.62
CA ILE A 103 -2.57 -10.56 -11.05
C ILE A 103 -2.06 -11.99 -10.97
N TYR A 104 -2.26 -12.69 -9.85
CA TYR A 104 -1.82 -14.08 -9.67
C TYR A 104 -2.54 -15.04 -10.61
N SER A 105 -3.82 -14.83 -10.90
CA SER A 105 -4.56 -15.64 -11.87
C SER A 105 -3.99 -15.54 -13.28
N SER A 106 -3.34 -14.43 -13.63
CA SER A 106 -2.69 -14.27 -14.95
C SER A 106 -1.45 -15.16 -15.12
N PHE A 107 -0.84 -15.59 -14.01
CA PHE A 107 0.30 -16.51 -13.99
C PHE A 107 -0.09 -17.96 -13.75
N ALA A 108 -1.30 -18.21 -13.26
CA ALA A 108 -1.78 -19.56 -12.97
C ALA A 108 -1.91 -20.38 -14.26
N LYS A 109 -1.53 -21.66 -14.17
CA LYS A 109 -1.68 -22.68 -15.21
C LYS A 109 -2.38 -23.88 -14.60
N GLU A 110 -3.37 -24.43 -15.29
CA GLU A 110 -3.99 -25.73 -14.94
C GLU A 110 -4.38 -25.86 -13.44
N GLY A 111 -5.14 -24.90 -12.91
CA GLY A 111 -5.69 -25.00 -11.55
C GLY A 111 -4.70 -24.79 -10.39
N ASN A 112 -3.44 -24.44 -10.67
CA ASN A 112 -2.39 -24.26 -9.65
C ASN A 112 -2.42 -22.90 -8.89
N LEU A 113 -3.53 -22.15 -8.95
CA LEU A 113 -3.63 -20.80 -8.41
C LEU A 113 -3.33 -20.72 -6.90
N SER A 114 -3.80 -21.71 -6.13
CA SER A 114 -3.59 -21.76 -4.68
C SER A 114 -2.14 -22.04 -4.31
N ASP A 115 -1.43 -22.92 -5.04
CA ASP A 115 -0.01 -23.19 -4.84
C ASP A 115 0.84 -21.95 -5.18
N LEU A 116 0.53 -21.28 -6.29
CA LEU A 116 1.19 -20.03 -6.66
C LEU A 116 1.00 -18.95 -5.60
N PHE A 117 -0.23 -18.79 -5.09
CA PHE A 117 -0.54 -17.84 -4.03
C PHE A 117 0.22 -18.17 -2.74
N ALA A 118 0.22 -19.44 -2.31
CA ALA A 118 0.93 -19.88 -1.11
C ALA A 118 2.44 -19.62 -1.20
N LYS A 119 3.06 -19.94 -2.34
CA LYS A 119 4.48 -19.66 -2.59
C LYS A 119 4.77 -18.16 -2.63
N GLY A 120 3.91 -17.38 -3.29
CA GLY A 120 4.03 -15.93 -3.35
C GLY A 120 3.97 -15.28 -1.97
N GLU A 121 3.02 -15.69 -1.12
CA GLU A 121 2.90 -15.22 0.26
C GLU A 121 4.10 -15.62 1.12
N ALA A 122 4.59 -16.86 0.99
CA ALA A 122 5.78 -17.32 1.70
C ALA A 122 7.02 -16.48 1.35
N ILE A 123 7.25 -16.26 0.05
CA ILE A 123 8.35 -15.42 -0.44
C ILE A 123 8.18 -13.98 0.05
N SER A 124 6.97 -13.40 -0.08
CA SER A 124 6.69 -12.04 0.41
C SER A 124 6.97 -11.90 1.90
N THR A 125 6.61 -12.90 2.71
CA THR A 125 6.87 -12.92 4.15
C THR A 125 8.37 -12.97 4.45
N LEU A 126 9.13 -13.82 3.76
CA LEU A 126 10.58 -13.90 3.91
C LEU A 126 11.26 -12.55 3.60
N PHE A 127 10.89 -11.93 2.48
CA PHE A 127 11.41 -10.60 2.11
C PHE A 127 10.97 -9.51 3.07
N ASN A 128 9.77 -9.58 3.65
CA ASN A 128 9.32 -8.64 4.67
C ASN A 128 10.20 -8.74 5.93
N VAL A 129 10.54 -9.95 6.40
CA VAL A 129 11.43 -10.15 7.54
C VAL A 129 12.83 -9.61 7.25
N MET A 130 13.40 -9.94 6.08
CA MET A 130 14.70 -9.40 5.66
C MET A 130 14.68 -7.87 5.54
N GLY A 131 13.61 -7.31 4.97
CA GLY A 131 13.42 -5.88 4.80
C GLY A 131 13.31 -5.14 6.14
N ILE A 132 12.63 -5.72 7.13
CA ILE A 132 12.61 -5.16 8.50
C ILE A 132 14.02 -5.16 9.11
N GLY A 133 14.78 -6.25 8.96
CA GLY A 133 16.16 -6.33 9.44
C GLY A 133 17.06 -5.26 8.81
N ALA A 134 17.02 -5.14 7.48
CA ALA A 134 17.73 -4.09 6.75
C ALA A 134 17.26 -2.68 7.15
N GLY A 135 15.95 -2.50 7.32
CA GLY A 135 15.33 -1.25 7.74
C GLY A 135 15.78 -0.81 9.13
N ILE A 136 15.94 -1.73 10.09
CA ILE A 136 16.49 -1.43 11.42
C ILE A 136 17.94 -0.98 11.33
N GLY A 137 18.77 -1.65 10.51
CA GLY A 137 20.16 -1.25 10.29
C GLY A 137 20.30 0.12 9.62
N LEU A 138 19.42 0.42 8.66
CA LEU A 138 19.36 1.75 8.03
C LEU A 138 18.83 2.80 9.02
N ALA A 139 17.88 2.41 9.87
CA ALA A 139 17.29 3.27 10.89
C ALA A 139 18.32 3.76 11.92
N SER A 140 19.23 2.87 12.34
CA SER A 140 20.27 3.17 13.33
C SER A 140 21.46 3.96 12.79
N THR A 141 21.68 3.95 11.47
CA THR A 141 22.81 4.62 10.82
C THR A 141 22.40 5.94 10.17
N VAL A 142 21.72 5.88 9.03
CA VAL A 142 21.40 7.02 8.15
C VAL A 142 20.21 7.82 8.68
N CYS A 143 19.20 7.14 9.23
CA CYS A 143 17.98 7.80 9.73
C CYS A 143 18.10 8.26 11.18
N SER A 144 19.30 8.33 11.76
CA SER A 144 19.51 8.91 13.09
C SER A 144 19.23 10.42 13.11
N THR A 145 19.37 11.10 11.97
CA THR A 145 19.05 12.53 11.81
C THR A 145 17.73 12.75 11.06
N THR A 146 17.03 13.84 11.35
CA THR A 146 15.80 14.21 10.62
C THR A 146 16.06 14.43 9.13
N GLN A 147 17.20 15.02 8.77
CA GLN A 147 17.60 15.23 7.38
C GLN A 147 17.85 13.89 6.67
N GLY A 148 18.49 12.93 7.34
CA GLY A 148 18.69 11.58 6.80
C GLY A 148 17.38 10.87 6.48
N LYS A 149 16.36 10.98 7.35
CA LYS A 149 15.01 10.43 7.10
C LYS A 149 14.34 11.07 5.89
N LEU A 150 14.45 12.40 5.76
CA LEU A 150 13.84 13.16 4.67
C LEU A 150 14.51 12.93 3.32
N ILE A 151 15.76 12.48 3.29
CA ILE A 151 16.47 12.13 2.04
C ILE A 151 16.28 10.65 1.72
N ALA A 152 16.51 9.76 2.70
CA ALA A 152 16.43 8.32 2.50
C ALA A 152 15.00 7.86 2.19
N GLY A 153 13.98 8.47 2.80
CA GLY A 153 12.57 8.13 2.57
C GLY A 153 12.14 8.27 1.10
N PRO A 154 12.25 9.47 0.49
CA PRO A 154 11.92 9.68 -0.91
C PRO A 154 12.76 8.85 -1.87
N LEU A 155 14.05 8.65 -1.59
CA LEU A 155 14.91 7.79 -2.43
C LEU A 155 14.42 6.33 -2.42
N LEU A 156 14.13 5.80 -1.23
CA LEU A 156 13.65 4.43 -1.09
C LEU A 156 12.26 4.27 -1.73
N SER A 157 11.38 5.26 -1.57
CA SER A 157 10.07 5.29 -2.23
C SER A 157 10.18 5.36 -3.75
N ALA A 158 11.10 6.15 -4.30
CA ALA A 158 11.32 6.20 -5.75
C ALA A 158 11.79 4.86 -6.31
N VAL A 159 12.71 4.18 -5.60
CA VAL A 159 13.17 2.83 -5.97
C VAL A 159 12.02 1.82 -5.87
N HIS A 160 11.21 1.89 -4.80
CA HIS A 160 10.04 1.05 -4.60
C HIS A 160 9.03 1.20 -5.75
N ILE A 161 8.59 2.43 -6.04
CA ILE A 161 7.63 2.72 -7.13
C ILE A 161 8.20 2.29 -8.49
N TYR A 162 9.49 2.54 -8.74
CA TYR A 162 10.14 2.07 -9.97
C TYR A 162 10.08 0.55 -10.09
N GLY A 163 10.40 -0.18 -9.00
CA GLY A 163 10.30 -1.63 -8.94
C GLY A 163 8.89 -2.14 -9.24
N VAL A 164 7.87 -1.55 -8.62
CA VAL A 164 6.46 -1.88 -8.86
C VAL A 164 6.06 -1.63 -10.31
N ILE A 165 6.50 -0.53 -10.92
CA ILE A 165 6.23 -0.24 -12.33
C ILE A 165 6.85 -1.32 -13.24
N GLN A 166 8.08 -1.75 -12.96
CA GLN A 166 8.72 -2.82 -13.73
C GLN A 166 8.03 -4.18 -13.50
N GLU A 167 7.63 -4.51 -12.26
CA GLU A 167 6.85 -5.71 -11.92
C GLU A 167 5.54 -5.75 -12.73
N MET A 168 4.81 -4.64 -12.76
CA MET A 168 3.54 -4.55 -13.48
C MET A 168 3.72 -4.55 -15.00
N ARG A 169 4.84 -4.07 -15.52
CA ARG A 169 5.20 -4.18 -16.95
C ARG A 169 5.53 -5.62 -17.35
N ALA A 170 6.27 -6.35 -16.51
CA ALA A 170 6.65 -7.74 -16.76
C ALA A 170 5.48 -8.73 -16.56
N THR A 171 4.47 -8.36 -15.77
CA THR A 171 3.30 -9.22 -15.53
C THR A 171 2.53 -9.48 -16.84
N PRO A 172 2.35 -10.74 -17.26
CA PRO A 172 1.56 -11.08 -18.44
C PRO A 172 0.10 -10.73 -18.17
N VAL A 173 -0.55 -10.05 -19.12
CA VAL A 173 -1.99 -9.77 -19.04
C VAL A 173 -2.68 -10.85 -19.84
N ASN A 174 -3.18 -11.87 -19.15
CA ASN A 174 -3.89 -12.98 -19.79
C ASN A 174 -5.40 -12.69 -19.94
N THR A 175 -5.84 -11.48 -19.56
CA THR A 175 -7.20 -11.00 -19.72
C THR A 175 -7.27 -10.00 -20.88
N LEU A 176 -8.15 -10.28 -21.84
CA LEU A 176 -8.58 -9.30 -22.81
C LEU A 176 -9.25 -8.16 -22.05
N ASN A 177 -8.67 -6.95 -22.15
CA ASN A 177 -9.33 -5.72 -21.72
C ASN A 177 -10.79 -5.73 -22.22
N PRO A 178 -11.82 -5.39 -21.41
CA PRO A 178 -13.21 -5.28 -21.87
C PRO A 178 -13.38 -4.53 -23.20
N GLN A 179 -12.56 -3.52 -23.47
CA GLN A 179 -12.54 -2.79 -24.74
C GLN A 179 -11.98 -3.64 -25.90
N ARG A 180 -10.94 -4.46 -25.67
CA ARG A 180 -10.47 -5.44 -26.67
C ARG A 180 -11.45 -6.59 -26.84
N THR A 181 -12.08 -7.09 -25.77
CA THR A 181 -13.14 -8.08 -25.85
C THR A 181 -14.33 -7.53 -26.63
N ALA A 182 -14.74 -6.27 -26.39
CA ALA A 182 -15.81 -5.62 -27.14
C ALA A 182 -15.46 -5.46 -28.63
N MET A 183 -14.22 -5.12 -28.97
CA MET A 183 -13.75 -5.08 -30.36
C MET A 183 -13.74 -6.48 -31.00
N ILE A 184 -13.24 -7.49 -30.31
CA ILE A 184 -13.22 -8.88 -30.82
C ILE A 184 -14.64 -9.42 -31.00
N VAL A 185 -15.55 -9.15 -30.05
CA VAL A 185 -16.96 -9.54 -30.17
C VAL A 185 -17.63 -8.79 -31.32
N ALA A 186 -17.35 -7.50 -31.50
CA ALA A 186 -17.87 -6.72 -32.62
C ALA A 186 -17.37 -7.27 -33.98
N ASP A 187 -16.09 -7.64 -34.09
CA ASP A 187 -15.53 -8.27 -35.28
C ASP A 187 -16.11 -9.68 -35.50
N PHE A 188 -16.28 -10.49 -34.44
CA PHE A 188 -16.86 -11.82 -34.53
C PHE A 188 -18.33 -11.79 -34.99
N ILE A 189 -19.08 -10.77 -34.57
CA ILE A 189 -20.45 -10.53 -35.04
C ILE A 189 -20.44 -10.07 -36.50
N LYS A 190 -19.51 -9.20 -36.91
CA LYS A 190 -19.40 -8.73 -38.30
C LYS A 190 -19.04 -9.84 -39.29
N VAL A 191 -18.10 -10.71 -38.93
CA VAL A 191 -17.63 -11.81 -39.78
C VAL A 191 -18.70 -12.90 -39.95
N ARG A 192 -19.65 -13.02 -39.02
CA ARG A 192 -20.68 -14.07 -39.04
C ARG A 192 -22.00 -13.66 -39.70
N TYR A 193 -22.14 -12.39 -40.09
CA TYR A 193 -23.30 -11.83 -40.79
C TYR A 193 -23.00 -11.35 -42.22
N LEU A 194 -21.83 -11.69 -42.76
CA LEU A 194 -21.45 -11.64 -44.18
C LEU A 194 -21.23 -13.06 -44.69
#